data_AF-A0A537W5C4-F1
#
_entry.id   AF-A0A537W5C4-F1
#
_cell.length_a   1.000
_cell.length_b   1.000
_cell.length_c   1.000
_cell.angle_alpha   90.00
_cell.angle_beta   90.00
_cell.angle_gamma   90.00
#
_symmetry.space_group_name_H-M   'P 1'
#
loop_
_entity.id
_entity.type
_entity.pdbx_description
1 polymer ?
#
loop_
_entity_poly.entity_id
_entity_poly.type
_entity_poly.pdbx_seq_one_letter_code
_entity_poly.pdbx_strand_id
1 'polypeptide(L)'
;MRHMQSLPTGLDSPSAALLYCTSGPCSPMIPFRGRRRDHAWSQQHLSHYLDGDLGWRARRRLQLHAAECPDCSLGIRALRALVRLLGSSVERSAARPPEGTFDRVRADAARGEIDGSERGEQ
;
A
#
# COMPACT_ATOMS: atom_id res chain seq x y z
N MET A 1 50.70 12.91 6.29
CA MET A 1 50.49 14.36 6.05
C MET A 1 49.17 14.53 5.30
N ARG A 2 48.33 15.45 5.80
CA ARG A 2 46.97 15.81 5.34
C ARG A 2 46.96 16.44 3.95
N HIS A 3 45.87 16.23 3.19
CA HIS A 3 45.12 17.24 2.42
C HIS A 3 43.83 16.57 1.94
N MET A 4 42.66 16.74 2.57
CA MET A 4 41.70 17.86 2.52
C MET A 4 41.18 18.21 1.12
N GLN A 5 39.99 17.66 0.84
CA GLN A 5 38.75 18.28 0.29
C GLN A 5 38.72 18.84 -1.14
N SER A 6 37.70 18.41 -1.89
CA SER A 6 36.67 19.30 -2.46
C SER A 6 35.42 18.50 -2.84
N LEU A 7 34.31 18.73 -2.13
CA LEU A 7 32.97 18.52 -2.67
C LEU A 7 32.64 19.68 -3.61
N PRO A 8 32.04 19.43 -4.77
CA PRO A 8 31.07 20.35 -5.35
C PRO A 8 29.65 19.93 -4.95
N THR A 9 29.05 20.77 -4.12
CA THR A 9 27.61 21.02 -4.09
C THR A 9 27.08 21.24 -5.50
N GLY A 10 26.07 20.46 -5.88
CA GLY A 10 25.29 20.65 -7.09
C GLY A 10 23.97 19.90 -6.98
N LEU A 11 22.95 20.56 -6.40
CA LEU A 11 21.57 20.26 -6.77
C LEU A 11 21.43 20.65 -8.24
N ASP A 12 21.15 19.67 -9.12
CA ASP A 12 20.24 19.73 -10.28
C ASP A 12 20.63 18.67 -11.33
N SER A 13 19.98 17.50 -11.28
CA SER A 13 19.60 16.73 -12.49
C SER A 13 19.01 15.37 -12.14
N PRO A 14 17.69 15.18 -12.23
CA PRO A 14 17.10 13.88 -12.45
C PRO A 14 16.97 13.65 -13.96
N SER A 15 17.97 13.03 -14.59
CA SER A 15 17.78 12.47 -15.92
C SER A 15 18.44 11.12 -16.09
N ALA A 16 17.57 10.16 -16.37
CA ALA A 16 17.80 9.05 -17.27
C ALA A 16 18.80 7.99 -16.80
N ALA A 17 18.35 7.16 -15.86
CA ALA A 17 18.81 5.77 -15.79
C ALA A 17 17.68 4.87 -15.30
N LEU A 18 16.58 4.78 -16.09
CA LEU A 18 15.70 3.63 -15.98
C LEU A 18 16.30 2.48 -16.80
N LEU A 19 16.78 1.50 -16.05
CA LEU A 19 17.28 0.21 -16.51
C LEU A 19 16.14 -0.68 -17.05
N TYR A 20 16.49 -1.36 -18.15
CA TYR A 20 16.08 -2.71 -18.57
C TYR A 20 14.68 -2.97 -19.20
N CYS A 21 14.71 -3.52 -20.41
CA CYS A 21 14.17 -4.85 -20.75
C CYS A 21 14.68 -5.27 -22.14
N THR A 22 15.78 -6.01 -22.17
CA THR A 22 16.23 -6.76 -23.35
C THR A 22 15.57 -8.14 -23.30
N SER A 23 14.67 -8.43 -24.25
CA SER A 23 14.22 -9.77 -24.73
C SER A 23 12.72 -9.82 -25.01
N GLY A 24 12.32 -9.47 -26.24
CA GLY A 24 10.99 -9.73 -26.78
C GLY A 24 10.81 -9.01 -28.12
N PRO A 25 10.23 -9.64 -29.16
CA PRO A 25 10.09 -9.01 -30.47
C PRO A 25 9.17 -7.79 -30.35
N CYS A 26 9.69 -6.62 -30.75
CA CYS A 26 8.93 -5.40 -30.91
C CYS A 26 7.81 -5.62 -31.94
N SER A 27 6.61 -5.98 -31.46
CA SER A 27 5.39 -5.75 -32.24
C SER A 27 5.23 -4.26 -32.48
N PRO A 28 4.73 -3.83 -33.65
CA PRO A 28 4.64 -2.41 -33.98
C PRO A 28 3.73 -1.69 -32.98
N MET A 29 4.33 -0.79 -32.20
CA MET A 29 3.63 0.10 -31.28
C MET A 29 2.82 1.12 -32.08
N ILE A 30 1.50 0.98 -32.09
CA ILE A 30 0.62 2.14 -32.28
C ILE A 30 0.80 3.01 -31.02
N PRO A 31 1.19 4.30 -31.13
CA PRO A 31 1.39 5.15 -29.97
C PRO A 31 0.03 5.60 -29.41
N PHE A 32 -0.59 4.75 -28.59
CA PHE A 32 -1.78 5.08 -27.81
C PHE A 32 -1.37 5.96 -26.62
N ARG A 33 -1.39 7.28 -26.78
CA ARG A 33 -1.20 8.25 -25.66
C ARG A 33 -2.15 8.00 -24.46
N GLY A 34 -3.20 7.19 -24.65
CA GLY A 34 -4.08 6.68 -23.59
C GLY A 34 -3.41 5.74 -22.58
N ARG A 35 -2.45 4.89 -22.98
CA ARG A 35 -1.84 3.88 -22.10
C ARG A 35 -1.07 4.45 -20.92
N ARG A 36 -0.36 5.57 -21.10
CA ARG A 36 0.37 6.21 -19.98
C ARG A 36 -0.57 6.89 -18.98
N ARG A 37 -1.64 7.53 -19.48
CA ARG A 37 -2.69 8.11 -18.61
C ARG A 37 -3.48 7.03 -17.89
N ASP A 38 -3.80 5.94 -18.58
CA ASP A 38 -4.46 4.78 -17.98
C ASP A 38 -3.56 4.07 -16.98
N HIS A 39 -2.24 4.02 -17.22
CA HIS A 39 -1.29 3.49 -16.25
C HIS A 39 -1.21 4.35 -14.99
N ALA A 40 -1.05 5.67 -15.12
CA ALA A 40 -1.02 6.57 -13.97
C ALA A 40 -2.33 6.54 -13.18
N TRP A 41 -3.48 6.55 -13.87
CA TRP A 41 -4.79 6.38 -13.24
C TRP A 41 -4.88 5.03 -12.51
N SER A 42 -4.44 3.95 -13.16
CA SER A 42 -4.47 2.60 -12.57
C SER A 42 -3.63 2.51 -11.30
N GLN A 43 -2.42 3.08 -11.30
CA GLN A 43 -1.54 3.12 -10.13
C GLN A 43 -2.17 3.90 -8.97
N GLN A 44 -2.80 5.05 -9.24
CA GLN A 44 -3.49 5.84 -8.20
C GLN A 44 -4.71 5.12 -7.63
N HIS A 45 -5.36 4.25 -8.40
CA HIS A 45 -6.58 3.54 -7.99
C HIS A 45 -6.31 2.10 -7.49
N LEU A 46 -5.04 1.69 -7.37
CA LEU A 46 -4.70 0.38 -6.83
C LEU A 46 -5.04 0.24 -5.34
N SER A 47 -4.89 1.30 -4.54
CA SER A 47 -5.26 1.30 -3.11
C SER A 47 -6.77 1.10 -2.94
N HIS A 48 -7.57 1.96 -3.58
CA HIS A 48 -9.03 1.84 -3.59
C HIS A 48 -9.49 0.46 -4.07
N TYR A 49 -8.72 -0.20 -4.95
CA TYR A 49 -9.05 -1.53 -5.46
C TYR A 49 -8.96 -2.61 -4.37
N LEU A 50 -8.06 -2.42 -3.41
CA LEU A 50 -7.94 -3.28 -2.24
C LEU A 50 -8.98 -3.00 -1.20
N ASP A 51 -9.25 -1.71 -0.96
CA ASP A 51 -10.24 -1.27 0.03
C ASP A 51 -11.67 -1.64 -0.40
N GLY A 52 -11.86 -1.99 -1.68
CA GLY A 52 -13.18 -2.32 -2.24
C GLY A 52 -13.98 -1.09 -2.64
N ASP A 53 -13.37 0.09 -2.58
CA ASP A 53 -14.00 1.39 -2.81
C ASP A 53 -14.19 1.75 -4.29
N LEU A 54 -13.71 0.92 -5.22
CA LEU A 54 -14.03 1.13 -6.64
C LEU A 54 -15.42 0.59 -6.99
N GLY A 55 -16.23 1.49 -7.54
CA GLY A 55 -17.41 1.11 -8.31
C GLY A 55 -17.08 0.18 -9.49
N TRP A 56 -18.07 -0.62 -9.89
CA TRP A 56 -17.92 -1.69 -10.89
C TRP A 56 -17.24 -1.26 -12.21
N ARG A 57 -17.58 -0.06 -12.73
CA ARG A 57 -17.00 0.46 -13.97
C ARG A 57 -15.50 0.72 -13.86
N ALA A 58 -15.07 1.32 -12.76
CA ALA A 58 -13.67 1.64 -12.53
C ALA A 58 -12.86 0.36 -12.25
N ARG A 59 -13.45 -0.59 -11.53
CA ARG A 59 -12.87 -1.93 -11.33
C ARG A 59 -12.64 -2.64 -12.66
N ARG A 60 -13.61 -2.60 -13.59
CA ARG A 60 -13.48 -3.20 -14.93
C ARG A 60 -12.39 -2.53 -15.75
N ARG A 61 -12.29 -1.19 -15.73
CA ARG A 61 -11.23 -0.43 -16.41
C ARG A 61 -9.84 -0.86 -15.93
N LEU A 62 -9.65 -0.96 -14.61
CA LEU A 62 -8.39 -1.37 -14.01
C LEU A 62 -7.99 -2.80 -14.41
N GLN A 63 -8.95 -3.72 -14.43
CA GLN A 63 -8.71 -5.11 -14.84
C GLN A 63 -8.34 -5.24 -16.32
N LEU A 64 -9.00 -4.49 -17.21
CA LEU A 64 -8.66 -4.45 -18.63
C LEU A 64 -7.25 -3.90 -18.84
N HIS A 65 -6.89 -2.80 -18.17
CA HIS A 65 -5.54 -2.25 -18.25
C HIS A 65 -4.48 -3.23 -17.72
N ALA A 66 -4.76 -3.89 -16.59
CA ALA A 66 -3.85 -4.89 -16.02
C ALA A 66 -3.69 -6.14 -16.89
N ALA A 67 -4.60 -6.42 -17.82
CA ALA A 67 -4.42 -7.49 -18.80
C ALA A 67 -3.35 -7.14 -19.85
N GLU A 68 -3.12 -5.85 -20.11
CA GLU A 68 -2.15 -5.36 -21.08
C GLU A 68 -0.84 -4.85 -20.45
N CYS A 69 -0.85 -4.55 -19.15
CA CYS A 69 0.27 -3.96 -18.43
C CYS A 69 0.83 -4.93 -17.36
N PRO A 70 2.07 -5.45 -17.54
CA PRO A 70 2.64 -6.43 -16.62
C PRO A 70 2.82 -5.86 -15.20
N ASP A 71 3.24 -4.61 -15.07
CA ASP A 71 3.44 -3.96 -13.75
C ASP A 71 2.14 -3.86 -12.95
N CYS A 72 1.06 -3.40 -13.59
CA CYS A 72 -0.24 -3.32 -12.93
C CYS A 72 -0.80 -4.71 -12.62
N SER A 73 -0.56 -5.70 -13.49
CA SER A 73 -0.94 -7.09 -13.23
C SER A 73 -0.22 -7.67 -12.00
N LEU A 74 1.08 -7.37 -11.87
CA LEU A 74 1.91 -7.81 -10.76
C LEU A 74 1.48 -7.12 -9.47
N GLY A 75 1.25 -5.81 -9.51
CA GLY A 75 0.74 -5.04 -8.37
C GLY A 75 -0.56 -5.62 -7.83
N ILE A 76 -1.56 -5.86 -8.70
CA ILE A 76 -2.83 -6.47 -8.29
C ILE A 76 -2.62 -7.85 -7.66
N ARG A 77 -1.74 -8.69 -8.22
CA ARG A 77 -1.46 -10.03 -7.68
C ARG A 77 -0.78 -9.96 -6.31
N ALA A 78 0.26 -9.13 -6.18
CA ALA A 78 1.00 -8.95 -4.94
C ALA A 78 0.10 -8.44 -3.81
N LEU A 79 -0.72 -7.42 -4.10
CA LEU A 79 -1.60 -6.84 -3.10
C LEU A 79 -2.72 -7.82 -2.68
N ARG A 80 -3.31 -8.58 -3.62
CA ARG A 80 -4.26 -9.65 -3.28
C ARG A 80 -3.62 -10.74 -2.41
N ALA A 81 -2.36 -11.10 -2.68
CA ALA A 81 -1.64 -12.07 -1.87
C ALA A 81 -1.43 -11.55 -0.44
N LEU A 82 -1.06 -10.27 -0.30
CA LEU A 82 -0.88 -9.61 0.99
C LEU A 82 -2.19 -9.55 1.79
N VAL A 83 -3.32 -9.16 1.16
CA VAL A 83 -4.64 -9.17 1.82
C VAL A 83 -5.01 -10.57 2.30
N ARG A 84 -4.75 -11.62 1.51
CA ARG A 84 -5.00 -13.00 1.94
C ARG A 84 -4.12 -13.42 3.11
N LEU A 85 -2.85 -13.02 3.11
CA LEU A 85 -1.93 -13.32 4.20
C LEU A 85 -2.39 -12.66 5.51
N LEU A 86 -2.75 -11.37 5.44
CA LEU A 86 -3.28 -10.62 6.58
C LEU A 86 -4.64 -11.15 7.04
N GLY A 87 -5.55 -11.46 6.11
CA GLY A 87 -6.83 -12.09 6.44
C GLY A 87 -6.62 -13.43 7.14
N SER A 88 -5.68 -14.25 6.68
CA SER A 88 -5.38 -15.54 7.31
C SER A 88 -4.78 -15.42 8.71
N SER A 89 -4.06 -14.33 9.02
CA SER A 89 -3.59 -14.08 10.38
C SER A 89 -4.71 -13.57 11.27
N VAL A 90 -5.57 -12.68 10.76
CA VAL A 90 -6.76 -12.20 11.48
C VAL A 90 -7.69 -13.35 11.81
N GLU A 91 -8.03 -14.24 10.86
CA GLU A 91 -8.89 -15.41 11.13
C GLU A 91 -8.26 -16.37 12.17
N ARG A 92 -6.94 -16.52 12.15
CA ARG A 92 -6.21 -17.33 13.14
C ARG A 92 -6.20 -16.69 14.53
N SER A 93 -6.12 -15.36 14.59
CA SER A 93 -6.17 -14.58 15.84
C SER A 93 -7.59 -14.32 16.31
N ALA A 94 -8.57 -14.33 15.41
CA ALA A 94 -10.01 -14.19 15.67
C ALA A 94 -10.62 -15.50 16.18
N ALA A 95 -9.81 -16.33 16.86
CA ALA A 95 -10.35 -17.32 17.78
C ALA A 95 -11.41 -16.61 18.63
N ARG A 96 -12.64 -17.13 18.59
CA ARG A 96 -13.78 -16.48 19.23
C ARG A 96 -13.39 -16.21 20.69
N PRO A 97 -13.37 -14.95 21.14
CA PRO A 97 -13.04 -14.68 22.52
C PRO A 97 -14.05 -15.42 23.40
N PRO A 98 -13.60 -15.99 24.54
CA PRO A 98 -14.53 -16.57 25.49
C PRO A 98 -15.61 -15.55 25.83
N GLU A 99 -16.82 -16.03 26.06
CA GLU A 99 -17.96 -15.19 26.42
C GLU A 99 -17.62 -14.26 27.60
N GLY A 100 -18.06 -13.00 27.51
CA GLY A 100 -17.81 -11.99 28.54
C GLY A 100 -16.44 -11.29 28.49
N THR A 101 -15.54 -11.57 27.54
CA THR A 101 -14.28 -10.81 27.40
C THR A 101 -14.52 -9.30 27.23
N PHE A 102 -15.48 -8.90 26.38
CA PHE A 102 -15.80 -7.48 26.20
C PHE A 102 -16.46 -6.85 27.42
N ASP A 103 -17.22 -7.63 28.19
CA ASP A 103 -17.82 -7.17 29.45
C ASP A 103 -16.75 -6.91 30.52
N ARG A 104 -15.72 -7.76 30.59
CA ARG A 104 -14.56 -7.54 31.46
C ARG A 104 -13.77 -6.28 31.08
N VAL A 105 -13.45 -6.10 29.80
CA VAL A 105 -12.76 -4.89 29.31
C VAL A 105 -13.57 -3.63 29.64
N ARG A 106 -14.89 -3.68 29.48
CA ARG A 106 -15.78 -2.56 29.86
C ARG A 106 -15.79 -2.32 31.38
N ALA A 107 -15.78 -3.38 32.18
CA ALA A 107 -15.72 -3.27 33.63
C ALA A 107 -14.39 -2.68 34.12
N ASP A 108 -13.27 -3.04 33.48
CA ASP A 108 -11.94 -2.52 33.82
C ASP A 108 -11.79 -1.04 33.42
N ALA A 109 -12.31 -0.67 32.24
CA ALA A 109 -12.36 0.73 31.81
C ALA A 109 -13.17 1.60 32.78
N ALA A 110 -14.30 1.09 33.30
CA ALA A 110 -15.10 1.80 34.29
C ALA A 110 -14.42 1.93 35.67
N ARG A 111 -13.46 1.05 35.99
CA ARG A 111 -12.66 1.12 37.24
C ARG A 111 -11.46 2.07 37.13
N GLY A 112 -10.98 2.36 35.92
CA GLY A 112 -9.84 3.25 35.69
C GLY A 112 -10.13 4.74 35.89
N GLU A 113 -11.39 5.15 35.91
CA GLU A 113 -11.79 6.57 36.06
C GLU A 113 -11.68 7.09 37.52
N ILE A 114 -11.39 6.22 38.50
CA ILE A 114 -11.35 6.59 39.94
C ILE A 114 -9.94 6.69 40.56
N ASP A 115 -8.86 6.60 39.77
CA ASP A 115 -7.46 6.64 40.29
C ASP A 115 -6.71 7.93 39.92
N GLY A 116 -7.39 9.08 40.03
CA GLY A 116 -6.85 10.40 39.66
C GLY A 116 -6.69 11.41 40.81
N SER A 117 -6.77 11.00 42.08
CA SER A 117 -6.83 11.95 43.21
C SER A 117 -5.97 11.57 44.41
N GLU A 118 -4.67 11.37 44.23
CA GLU A 118 -3.71 11.51 45.34
C GLU A 118 -2.45 12.26 44.87
N ARG A 119 -2.53 13.59 44.86
CA ARG A 119 -1.33 14.45 44.93
C ARG A 119 -1.44 15.39 46.13
N GLY A 120 -0.93 14.87 47.26
CA GLY A 120 -0.12 15.56 48.25
C GLY A 120 -0.46 17.01 48.57
N GLU A 121 -1.26 17.17 49.62
CA GLU A 121 -1.17 18.30 50.53
C GLU A 121 -0.06 17.97 51.54
N GLN A 122 1.00 18.79 51.60
CA GLN A 122 1.88 19.03 52.76
C GLN A 122 2.92 20.10 52.40
#